data_AF-A0A6A6EZS2-F1
#
_entry.id   AF-A0A6A6EZS2-F1
#
_cell.length_a   1.000
_cell.length_b   1.000
_cell.length_c   1.000
_cell.angle_alpha   90.00
_cell.angle_beta   90.00
_cell.angle_gamma   90.00
#
_symmetry.space_group_name_H-M   'P 1'
#
loop_
_entity.id
_entity.type
_entity.pdbx_description
1 polymer ?
#
loop_
_entity_poly.entity_id
_entity_poly.type
_entity_poly.pdbx_seq_one_letter_code
_entity_poly.pdbx_strand_id
1 'polypeptide(L)'
;MATSRSVVQPLPFHHLHTQPPHYQPHSTGPDLTKTTVVGYELLADKLAELPKDDSESPAEGKVVPMYRKFEQLNHRVLLHLQDEISELEEELRYLDECIAQGSPGGDAGHVHPASRRAEARYGGEVHYRRTDLLGRIYLKLGQYNQALSSFSAMIKNLDPANTEDIQAYRTWMEKHAPIEHAEARFLEHKNDLLALSRRRSAINVGGVGLHQSAAIALPLILLLPLMAFAMIPGLLGRLFIIILIGAAVVVVVASTELMSLMTVQDWLKCASM
;
A
#
# COMPACT_ATOMS: atom_id res chain seq x y z
N MET A 1 30.39 -16.41 -68.26
CA MET A 1 31.24 -15.65 -67.32
C MET A 1 32.11 -16.65 -66.56
N ALA A 2 33.37 -16.77 -66.95
CA ALA A 2 34.33 -17.70 -66.35
C ALA A 2 35.43 -16.90 -65.63
N THR A 3 35.84 -17.47 -64.51
CA THR A 3 36.77 -16.97 -63.49
C THR A 3 38.22 -16.85 -64.00
N SER A 4 38.99 -15.93 -63.43
CA SER A 4 40.44 -16.07 -63.38
C SER A 4 41.00 -15.47 -62.08
N ARG A 5 41.69 -16.33 -61.31
CA ARG A 5 42.43 -16.01 -60.10
C ARG A 5 43.77 -15.40 -60.47
N SER A 6 44.18 -14.33 -59.78
CA SER A 6 45.58 -13.90 -59.73
C SER A 6 46.12 -14.09 -58.31
N VAL A 7 47.18 -14.88 -58.21
CA VAL A 7 48.00 -15.08 -57.01
C VAL A 7 48.93 -13.88 -56.87
N VAL A 8 49.05 -13.31 -55.67
CA VAL A 8 50.04 -12.26 -55.35
C VAL A 8 50.97 -12.77 -54.26
N GLN A 9 52.28 -12.71 -54.55
CA GLN A 9 53.40 -13.05 -53.67
C GLN A 9 53.50 -12.08 -52.49
N PRO A 10 54.03 -12.50 -51.31
CA PRO A 10 54.28 -11.58 -50.20
C PRO A 10 55.66 -10.94 -50.33
N LEU A 11 55.74 -9.63 -50.06
CA LEU A 11 56.97 -8.83 -49.88
C LEU A 11 56.78 -7.91 -48.65
N PRO A 12 57.86 -7.41 -48.04
CA PRO A 12 58.34 -7.81 -46.73
C PRO A 12 57.85 -6.91 -45.59
N PHE A 13 57.85 -7.45 -44.37
CA PHE A 13 57.49 -6.74 -43.15
C PHE A 13 58.40 -5.53 -42.91
N HIS A 14 57.83 -4.33 -42.96
CA HIS A 14 58.41 -3.14 -42.35
C HIS A 14 57.71 -2.89 -41.01
N HIS A 15 58.48 -3.00 -39.93
CA HIS A 15 58.06 -2.65 -38.58
C HIS A 15 57.87 -1.12 -38.50
N LEU A 16 56.64 -0.66 -38.66
CA LEU A 16 56.23 0.66 -38.20
C LEU A 16 56.09 0.59 -36.67
N HIS A 17 56.92 1.39 -36.00
CA HIS A 17 56.90 1.60 -34.56
C HIS A 17 55.55 2.23 -34.18
N THR A 18 54.60 1.41 -33.70
CA THR A 18 53.33 1.89 -33.15
C THR A 18 53.61 2.51 -31.79
N GLN A 19 53.56 3.84 -31.73
CA GLN A 19 53.52 4.58 -30.48
C GLN A 19 52.27 4.13 -29.70
N PRO A 20 52.38 3.73 -28.42
CA PRO A 20 51.24 3.27 -27.65
C PRO A 20 50.24 4.43 -27.46
N PRO A 21 48.92 4.15 -27.43
CA PRO A 21 47.92 5.18 -27.20
C PRO A 21 48.22 5.89 -25.88
N HIS A 22 48.18 7.22 -25.90
CA HIS A 22 48.20 8.01 -24.67
C HIS A 22 46.97 7.62 -23.84
N TYR A 23 47.19 6.79 -22.83
CA TYR A 23 46.22 6.57 -21.77
C TYR A 23 46.01 7.92 -21.09
N GLN A 24 44.86 8.56 -21.33
CA GLN A 24 44.39 9.59 -20.42
C GLN A 24 44.32 8.95 -19.03
N PRO A 25 44.92 9.56 -18.00
CA PRO A 25 44.81 9.04 -16.64
C PRO A 25 43.33 8.92 -16.33
N HIS A 26 42.90 7.70 -15.98
CA HIS A 26 41.55 7.46 -15.52
C HIS A 26 41.29 8.42 -14.36
N SER A 27 40.26 9.25 -14.51
CA SER A 27 39.79 10.09 -13.42
C SER A 27 39.60 9.20 -12.20
N THR A 28 40.32 9.50 -11.12
CA THR A 28 40.12 8.87 -9.82
C THR A 28 38.61 8.84 -9.57
N GLY A 29 38.06 7.65 -9.28
CA GLY A 29 36.63 7.49 -9.03
C GLY A 29 36.15 8.48 -7.96
N PRO A 30 34.84 8.80 -7.95
CA PRO A 30 34.31 9.80 -7.03
C PRO A 30 34.66 9.46 -5.58
N ASP A 31 35.08 10.49 -4.84
CA ASP A 31 35.42 10.38 -3.42
C ASP A 31 34.16 10.04 -2.61
N LEU A 32 33.98 8.75 -2.30
CA LEU A 32 32.83 8.22 -1.56
C LEU A 32 32.76 8.71 -0.10
N THR A 33 33.78 9.43 0.38
CA THR A 33 33.73 10.11 1.69
C THR A 33 32.96 11.43 1.64
N LYS A 34 32.64 11.94 0.44
CA LYS A 34 31.85 13.16 0.22
C LYS A 34 30.50 12.82 -0.41
N THR A 35 29.43 13.07 0.31
CA THR A 35 28.06 12.99 -0.23
C THR A 35 27.79 14.22 -1.10
N THR A 36 27.85 14.04 -2.42
CA THR A 36 27.37 15.07 -3.36
C THR A 36 25.85 14.90 -3.46
N VAL A 37 25.11 15.68 -2.69
CA VAL A 37 23.65 15.64 -2.67
C VAL A 37 23.11 16.51 -3.82
N VAL A 38 22.74 15.87 -4.92
CA VAL A 38 22.18 16.51 -6.13
C VAL A 38 21.04 15.65 -6.70
N GLY A 39 20.27 16.19 -7.64
CA GLY A 39 19.27 15.39 -8.34
C GLY A 39 18.10 14.99 -7.45
N TYR A 40 17.62 13.77 -7.67
CA TYR A 40 16.61 13.11 -6.82
C TYR A 40 17.07 12.96 -5.37
N GLU A 41 18.36 12.79 -5.09
CA GLU A 41 18.88 12.66 -3.73
C GLU A 41 18.65 13.94 -2.93
N LEU A 42 18.93 15.10 -3.52
CA LEU A 42 18.67 16.41 -2.90
C LEU A 42 17.20 16.61 -2.56
N LEU A 43 16.31 16.21 -3.47
CA LEU A 43 14.88 16.28 -3.23
C LEU A 43 14.46 15.29 -2.12
N ALA A 44 14.93 14.05 -2.18
CA ALA A 44 14.61 13.02 -1.20
C ALA A 44 15.06 13.42 0.21
N ASP A 45 16.28 13.93 0.35
CA ASP A 45 16.83 14.45 1.61
C ASP A 45 15.95 15.57 2.17
N LYS A 46 15.57 16.56 1.33
CA LYS A 46 14.68 17.64 1.76
C LYS A 46 13.32 17.13 2.23
N LEU A 47 12.73 16.17 1.51
CA LEU A 47 11.43 15.58 1.87
C LEU A 47 11.50 14.70 3.12
N ALA A 48 12.68 14.18 3.45
CA ALA A 48 12.94 13.39 4.65
C ALA A 48 13.21 14.26 5.90
N GLU A 49 13.47 15.57 5.73
CA GLU A 49 13.73 16.49 6.85
C GLU A 49 12.58 16.47 7.87
N LEU A 50 12.92 16.12 9.11
CA LEU A 50 12.01 16.21 10.24
C LEU A 50 11.77 17.69 10.59
N PRO A 51 10.55 18.06 11.04
CA PRO A 51 10.33 19.39 11.59
C PRO A 51 11.28 19.58 12.78
N LYS A 52 12.21 20.53 12.66
CA LYS A 52 13.07 20.97 13.76
C LYS A 52 12.18 21.71 14.75
N ASP A 53 12.17 21.27 16.01
CA ASP A 53 11.55 22.04 17.10
C ASP A 53 12.27 23.39 17.20
N ASP A 54 11.48 24.45 17.32
CA ASP A 54 11.88 25.85 17.27
C ASP A 54 13.20 26.14 18.00
N SER A 55 14.28 26.29 17.26
CA SER A 55 15.47 27.04 17.69
C SER A 55 16.32 27.45 16.48
N GLU A 56 16.23 28.74 16.19
CA GLU A 56 17.29 29.59 15.65
C GLU A 56 17.98 29.14 14.36
N SER A 57 17.24 29.17 13.25
CA SER A 57 17.75 29.54 11.93
C SER A 57 16.55 29.95 11.06
N PRO A 58 16.67 30.92 10.12
CA PRO A 58 15.66 31.15 9.11
C PRO A 58 15.69 29.98 8.11
N ALA A 59 15.29 28.80 8.58
CA ALA A 59 15.27 27.58 7.82
C ALA A 59 14.21 27.72 6.74
N GLU A 60 14.63 27.54 5.49
CA GLU A 60 13.73 27.44 4.35
C GLU A 60 12.53 26.57 4.71
N GLY A 61 11.32 27.12 4.48
CA GLY A 61 10.06 26.55 4.92
C GLY A 61 9.97 25.05 4.66
N LYS A 62 9.37 24.33 5.61
CA LYS A 62 9.16 22.89 5.53
C LYS A 62 8.42 22.54 4.23
N VAL A 63 8.99 21.63 3.44
CA VAL A 63 8.33 21.09 2.25
C VAL A 63 7.58 19.81 2.65
N VAL A 64 6.27 19.77 2.39
CA VAL A 64 5.45 18.58 2.64
C VAL A 64 5.61 17.61 1.47
N PRO A 65 5.93 16.32 1.69
CA PRO A 65 6.01 15.36 0.60
C PRO A 65 4.64 15.16 -0.06
N MET A 66 4.60 15.29 -1.39
CA MET A 66 3.40 15.19 -2.19
C MET A 66 3.62 14.29 -3.40
N TYR A 67 2.61 13.49 -3.72
CA TYR A 67 2.64 12.58 -4.86
C TYR A 67 1.30 12.62 -5.58
N ARG A 68 1.32 12.28 -6.87
CA ARG A 68 0.08 12.20 -7.66
C ARG A 68 -0.72 10.96 -7.29
N LYS A 69 -2.04 11.09 -7.16
CA LYS A 69 -2.97 9.95 -7.01
C LYS A 69 -3.31 9.28 -8.33
N PHE A 70 -3.01 9.90 -9.46
CA PHE A 70 -3.29 9.37 -10.81
C PHE A 70 -4.74 8.88 -10.95
N GLU A 71 -5.70 9.66 -10.46
CA GLU A 71 -7.10 9.23 -10.31
C GLU A 71 -7.71 8.74 -11.64
N GLN A 72 -7.58 9.54 -12.70
CA GLN A 72 -8.09 9.17 -14.02
C GLN A 72 -7.43 7.89 -14.57
N LEU A 73 -6.13 7.72 -14.35
CA LEU A 73 -5.40 6.56 -14.84
C LEU A 73 -5.80 5.29 -14.08
N ASN A 74 -5.95 5.38 -12.76
CA ASN A 74 -6.46 4.27 -11.94
C ASN A 74 -7.87 3.85 -12.40
N HIS A 75 -8.77 4.81 -12.66
CA HIS A 75 -10.08 4.48 -13.22
C HIS A 75 -9.99 3.79 -14.58
N ARG A 76 -9.12 4.23 -15.49
CA ARG A 76 -8.91 3.57 -16.79
C ARG A 76 -8.40 2.14 -16.65
N VAL A 77 -7.46 1.90 -15.74
CA VAL A 77 -6.94 0.55 -15.45
C VAL A 77 -8.05 -0.34 -14.89
N LEU A 78 -8.84 0.16 -13.94
CA LEU A 78 -9.96 -0.59 -13.37
C LEU A 78 -11.04 -0.92 -14.41
N LEU A 79 -11.40 0.04 -15.26
CA LEU A 79 -12.35 -0.17 -16.35
C LEU A 79 -11.84 -1.20 -17.37
N HIS A 80 -10.56 -1.14 -17.71
CA HIS A 80 -9.94 -2.12 -18.61
C HIS A 80 -9.97 -3.53 -18.01
N LEU A 81 -9.61 -3.68 -16.73
CA LEU A 81 -9.66 -4.97 -16.04
C LEU A 81 -11.10 -5.51 -15.93
N GLN A 82 -12.07 -4.62 -15.73
CA GLN A 82 -13.48 -5.00 -15.68
C GLN A 82 -13.96 -5.57 -17.02
N ASP A 83 -13.61 -4.90 -18.12
CA ASP A 83 -13.94 -5.35 -19.48
C ASP A 83 -13.28 -6.69 -19.82
N GLU A 84 -11.98 -6.85 -19.52
CA GLU A 84 -11.27 -8.12 -19.71
C GLU A 84 -11.91 -9.27 -18.90
N ILE A 85 -12.40 -9.00 -17.69
CA ILE A 85 -13.12 -10.01 -16.90
C ILE A 85 -14.46 -10.34 -17.55
N SER A 86 -15.21 -9.36 -18.04
CA SER A 86 -16.47 -9.57 -18.74
C SER A 86 -16.30 -10.42 -20.01
N GLU A 87 -15.27 -10.17 -20.82
CA GLU A 87 -14.96 -11.03 -21.99
C GLU A 87 -14.70 -12.49 -21.57
N LEU A 88 -13.95 -12.70 -20.49
CA LEU A 88 -13.67 -14.04 -19.98
C LEU A 88 -14.93 -14.71 -19.39
N GLU A 89 -15.82 -13.95 -18.76
CA GLU A 89 -17.12 -14.44 -18.27
C GLU A 89 -18.02 -14.88 -19.42
N GLU A 90 -18.07 -14.12 -20.51
CA GLU A 90 -18.79 -14.47 -21.73
C GLU A 90 -18.23 -15.74 -22.38
N GLU A 91 -16.91 -15.86 -22.49
CA GLU A 91 -16.26 -17.07 -23.01
C GLU A 91 -16.55 -18.29 -22.11
N LEU A 92 -16.53 -18.10 -20.78
CA LEU A 92 -16.84 -19.16 -19.83
C LEU A 92 -18.28 -19.61 -19.97
N ARG A 93 -19.21 -18.66 -20.11
CA ARG A 93 -20.63 -18.94 -20.34
C ARG A 93 -20.85 -19.71 -21.63
N TYR A 94 -20.13 -19.35 -22.70
CA TYR A 94 -20.18 -20.06 -23.97
C TYR A 94 -19.70 -21.52 -23.84
N LEU A 95 -18.59 -21.76 -23.14
CA LEU A 95 -18.09 -23.12 -22.90
C LEU A 95 -19.03 -23.94 -22.01
N ASP A 96 -19.59 -23.33 -20.97
CA ASP A 96 -20.58 -23.96 -20.10
C ASP A 96 -21.83 -24.39 -20.90
N GLU A 97 -22.29 -23.55 -21.84
CA GLU A 97 -23.41 -23.88 -22.73
C GLU A 97 -23.07 -25.03 -23.69
N CYS A 98 -21.86 -25.02 -24.28
CA CYS A 98 -21.40 -26.12 -25.14
C CYS A 98 -21.36 -27.46 -24.37
N ILE A 99 -20.89 -27.46 -23.12
CA ILE A 99 -20.85 -28.65 -22.27
C ILE A 99 -22.27 -29.13 -21.91
N ALA A 100 -23.18 -28.20 -21.63
CA ALA A 100 -24.57 -28.52 -21.33
C ALA A 100 -25.29 -29.16 -22.53
N GLN A 101 -25.08 -28.62 -23.74
CA GLN A 101 -25.68 -29.14 -24.98
C GLN A 101 -25.03 -30.44 -25.48
N GLY A 102 -23.73 -30.60 -25.27
CA GLY A 102 -22.96 -31.77 -25.70
C GLY A 102 -23.06 -32.98 -24.75
N SER A 103 -23.56 -32.79 -23.54
CA SER A 103 -23.73 -33.88 -22.58
C SER A 103 -24.90 -34.78 -23.03
N PRO A 104 -24.68 -36.09 -23.24
CA PRO A 104 -25.78 -37.00 -23.51
C PRO A 104 -26.76 -36.94 -22.33
N GLY A 105 -28.03 -36.64 -22.61
CA GLY A 105 -29.08 -36.84 -21.62
C GLY A 105 -29.08 -38.32 -21.22
N GLY A 106 -29.09 -38.61 -19.92
CA GLY A 106 -29.15 -40.00 -19.46
C GLY A 106 -30.40 -40.71 -20.01
N ASP A 107 -30.43 -42.04 -19.96
CA ASP A 107 -31.51 -42.92 -20.49
C ASP A 107 -32.96 -42.54 -20.08
N ALA A 108 -33.12 -41.67 -19.08
CA ALA A 108 -34.40 -41.15 -18.58
C ALA A 108 -34.57 -39.62 -18.74
N GLY A 109 -33.77 -38.96 -19.59
CA GLY A 109 -33.76 -37.50 -19.75
C GLY A 109 -33.13 -36.72 -18.59
N HIS A 110 -32.44 -37.40 -17.68
CA HIS A 110 -31.77 -36.76 -16.55
C HIS A 110 -30.43 -36.15 -16.96
N VAL A 111 -30.24 -34.88 -16.60
CA VAL A 111 -28.96 -34.17 -16.73
C VAL A 111 -27.99 -34.72 -15.70
N HIS A 112 -26.80 -35.15 -16.14
CA HIS A 112 -25.76 -35.61 -15.22
C HIS A 112 -25.30 -34.47 -14.30
N PRO A 113 -25.08 -34.72 -13.00
CA PRO A 113 -24.59 -33.70 -12.09
C PRO A 113 -23.18 -33.27 -12.46
N ALA A 114 -22.92 -31.95 -12.46
CA ALA A 114 -21.60 -31.39 -12.71
C ALA A 114 -20.59 -31.93 -11.68
N SER A 115 -19.40 -32.32 -12.15
CA SER A 115 -18.37 -32.91 -11.30
C SER A 115 -16.98 -32.59 -11.82
N ARG A 116 -16.35 -31.59 -11.22
CA ARG A 116 -14.94 -31.24 -11.48
C ARG A 116 -14.00 -32.46 -11.43
N ARG A 117 -14.24 -33.41 -10.52
CA ARG A 117 -13.42 -34.62 -10.39
C ARG A 117 -13.60 -35.58 -11.57
N ALA A 118 -14.83 -35.71 -12.08
CA ALA A 118 -15.10 -36.51 -13.26
C ALA A 118 -14.58 -35.80 -14.51
N GLU A 119 -14.82 -34.50 -14.65
CA GLU A 119 -14.33 -33.66 -15.75
C GLU A 119 -12.79 -33.69 -15.85
N ALA A 120 -12.07 -33.64 -14.73
CA ALA A 120 -10.61 -33.73 -14.74
C ALA A 120 -10.07 -35.11 -15.16
N ARG A 121 -10.85 -36.18 -14.97
CA ARG A 121 -10.42 -37.57 -15.27
C ARG A 121 -10.90 -38.07 -16.63
N TYR A 122 -12.08 -37.63 -17.05
CA TYR A 122 -12.81 -38.16 -18.20
C TYR A 122 -13.34 -37.05 -19.12
N GLY A 123 -13.09 -35.77 -18.82
CA GLY A 123 -13.54 -34.65 -19.64
C GLY A 123 -12.74 -34.53 -20.93
N GLY A 124 -13.41 -34.04 -21.98
CA GLY A 124 -12.79 -33.70 -23.26
C GLY A 124 -12.20 -32.28 -23.32
N GLU A 125 -11.77 -31.86 -24.51
CA GLU A 125 -11.11 -30.57 -24.78
C GLU A 125 -11.86 -29.36 -24.19
N VAL A 126 -13.19 -29.33 -24.32
CA VAL A 126 -14.05 -28.26 -23.79
C VAL A 126 -13.92 -28.10 -22.27
N HIS A 127 -13.76 -29.18 -21.52
CA HIS A 127 -13.56 -29.13 -20.06
C HIS A 127 -12.15 -28.63 -19.69
N TYR A 128 -11.14 -28.99 -20.47
CA TYR A 128 -9.78 -28.48 -20.29
C TYR A 128 -9.73 -26.97 -20.56
N ARG A 129 -10.32 -26.51 -21.66
CA ARG A 129 -10.40 -25.08 -22.00
C ARG A 129 -11.15 -24.28 -20.94
N ARG A 130 -12.27 -24.81 -20.45
CA ARG A 130 -13.02 -24.23 -19.32
C ARG A 130 -12.14 -24.10 -18.07
N THR A 131 -11.36 -25.13 -17.74
CA THR A 131 -10.48 -25.12 -16.57
C THR A 131 -9.34 -24.10 -16.71
N ASP A 132 -8.73 -24.00 -17.88
CA ASP A 132 -7.70 -22.98 -18.18
C ASP A 132 -8.28 -21.57 -18.08
N LEU A 133 -9.46 -21.36 -18.65
CA LEU A 133 -10.17 -20.08 -18.60
C LEU A 133 -10.51 -19.66 -17.17
N LEU A 134 -10.98 -20.59 -16.33
CA LEU A 134 -11.20 -20.34 -14.90
C LEU A 134 -9.90 -19.93 -14.18
N GLY A 135 -8.75 -20.50 -14.57
CA GLY A 135 -7.44 -20.08 -14.07
C GLY A 135 -7.09 -18.64 -14.47
N ARG A 136 -7.34 -18.25 -15.71
CA ARG A 136 -7.14 -16.88 -16.21
C ARG A 136 -8.07 -15.88 -15.49
N ILE A 137 -9.34 -16.24 -15.32
CA ILE A 137 -10.33 -15.45 -14.56
C ILE A 137 -9.85 -15.24 -13.12
N TYR A 138 -9.35 -16.28 -12.45
CA TYR A 138 -8.83 -16.16 -11.09
C TYR A 138 -7.72 -15.12 -10.98
N LEU A 139 -6.75 -15.14 -11.91
CA LEU A 139 -5.66 -14.16 -11.93
C LEU A 139 -6.17 -12.74 -12.18
N LYS A 140 -7.06 -12.55 -13.16
CA LYS A 140 -7.63 -11.24 -13.52
C LYS A 140 -8.49 -10.65 -12.40
N LEU A 141 -9.33 -11.46 -11.76
CA LEU A 141 -10.09 -11.06 -10.57
C LEU A 141 -9.14 -10.64 -9.44
N GLY A 142 -8.04 -11.36 -9.24
CA GLY A 142 -7.00 -10.98 -8.28
C GLY A 142 -6.41 -9.59 -8.57
N GLN A 143 -6.04 -9.34 -9.83
CA GLN A 143 -5.50 -8.05 -10.27
C GLN A 143 -6.50 -6.91 -10.07
N TYR A 144 -7.76 -7.10 -10.46
CA TYR A 144 -8.83 -6.13 -10.28
C TYR A 144 -9.05 -5.79 -8.80
N ASN A 145 -9.21 -6.82 -7.95
CA ASN A 145 -9.45 -6.63 -6.51
C ASN A 145 -8.27 -5.93 -5.82
N GLN A 146 -7.04 -6.26 -6.21
CA GLN A 146 -5.83 -5.61 -5.71
C GLN A 146 -5.80 -4.14 -6.11
N ALA A 147 -5.98 -3.83 -7.39
CA ALA A 147 -5.98 -2.47 -7.92
C ALA A 147 -7.05 -1.60 -7.25
N LEU A 148 -8.27 -2.14 -7.10
CA LEU A 148 -9.39 -1.45 -6.47
C LEU A 148 -9.11 -1.18 -5.00
N SER A 149 -8.60 -2.19 -4.28
CA SER A 149 -8.23 -2.07 -2.88
C SER A 149 -7.12 -1.06 -2.65
N SER A 150 -6.05 -1.10 -3.45
CA SER A 150 -4.93 -0.17 -3.33
C SER A 150 -5.35 1.27 -3.62
N PHE A 151 -6.15 1.48 -4.67
CA PHE A 151 -6.65 2.80 -5.03
C PHE A 151 -7.61 3.35 -3.96
N SER A 152 -8.54 2.53 -3.49
CA SER A 152 -9.46 2.89 -2.41
C SER A 152 -8.72 3.22 -1.12
N ALA A 153 -7.73 2.41 -0.73
CA ALA A 153 -6.93 2.64 0.47
C ALA A 153 -6.11 3.94 0.37
N MET A 154 -5.52 4.21 -0.79
CA MET A 154 -4.79 5.45 -1.04
C MET A 154 -5.68 6.69 -0.86
N ILE A 155 -6.88 6.70 -1.45
CA ILE A 155 -7.80 7.84 -1.34
C ILE A 155 -8.34 8.01 0.09
N LYS A 156 -8.56 6.92 0.82
CA LYS A 156 -9.12 6.97 2.18
C LYS A 156 -8.11 7.42 3.24
N ASN A 157 -6.84 7.07 3.08
CA ASN A 157 -5.84 7.22 4.12
C ASN A 157 -4.96 8.47 3.96
N LEU A 158 -4.95 9.09 2.77
CA LEU A 158 -4.13 10.25 2.47
C LEU A 158 -4.98 11.49 2.27
N ASP A 159 -4.51 12.61 2.81
CA ASP A 159 -5.20 13.89 2.72
C ASP A 159 -4.86 14.58 1.39
N PRO A 160 -5.83 15.27 0.74
CA PRO A 160 -5.53 16.13 -0.40
C PRO A 160 -4.52 17.21 -0.05
N ALA A 161 -3.63 17.54 -0.99
CA ALA A 161 -2.61 18.56 -0.75
C ALA A 161 -3.21 19.97 -0.60
N ASN A 162 -2.79 20.71 0.43
CA ASN A 162 -3.17 22.11 0.63
C ASN A 162 -2.47 23.02 -0.39
N THR A 163 -3.15 24.10 -0.80
CA THR A 163 -2.62 25.06 -1.79
C THR A 163 -1.36 25.79 -1.27
N GLU A 164 -1.31 26.09 0.03
CA GLU A 164 -0.15 26.74 0.65
C GLU A 164 1.08 25.83 0.61
N ASP A 165 0.92 24.56 0.98
CA ASP A 165 1.99 23.58 0.95
C ASP A 165 2.48 23.32 -0.49
N ILE A 166 1.56 23.29 -1.47
CA ILE A 166 1.92 23.16 -2.89
C ILE A 166 2.78 24.35 -3.32
N GLN A 167 2.42 25.57 -2.89
CA GLN A 167 3.17 26.77 -3.25
C GLN A 167 4.54 26.80 -2.56
N ALA A 168 4.64 26.37 -1.31
CA ALA A 168 5.91 26.22 -0.60
C ALA A 168 6.83 25.23 -1.32
N TYR A 169 6.28 24.08 -1.75
CA TYR A 169 7.03 23.08 -2.52
C TYR A 169 7.49 23.65 -3.87
N ARG A 170 6.62 24.30 -4.64
CA ARG A 170 7.02 24.92 -5.91
C ARG A 170 8.11 25.97 -5.74
N THR A 171 7.98 26.84 -4.75
CA THR A 171 8.99 27.88 -4.46
C THR A 171 10.35 27.25 -4.13
N TRP A 172 10.36 26.17 -3.36
CA TRP A 172 11.58 25.43 -3.06
C TRP A 172 12.18 24.78 -4.31
N MET A 173 11.34 24.17 -5.17
CA MET A 173 11.75 23.55 -6.43
C MET A 173 12.32 24.56 -7.44
N GLU A 174 11.71 25.74 -7.55
CA GLU A 174 12.19 26.83 -8.41
C GLU A 174 13.57 27.34 -7.95
N LYS A 175 13.78 27.42 -6.64
CA LYS A 175 15.05 27.87 -6.06
C LYS A 175 16.19 26.86 -6.23
N HIS A 176 15.90 25.57 -6.04
CA HIS A 176 16.94 24.53 -5.99
C HIS A 176 17.11 23.76 -7.30
N ALA A 177 16.07 23.75 -8.15
CA ALA A 177 16.00 23.00 -9.41
C ALA A 177 16.60 21.58 -9.31
N PRO A 178 16.19 20.76 -8.32
CA PRO A 178 16.83 19.47 -8.06
C PRO A 178 16.57 18.43 -9.15
N ILE A 179 15.46 18.55 -9.88
CA ILE A 179 15.06 17.64 -10.96
C ILE A 179 14.64 18.44 -12.20
N GLU A 180 14.52 17.78 -13.35
CA GLU A 180 14.17 18.46 -14.59
C GLU A 180 12.76 19.06 -14.51
N HIS A 181 12.55 20.21 -15.15
CA HIS A 181 11.25 20.88 -15.15
C HIS A 181 10.12 19.98 -15.64
N ALA A 182 10.37 19.15 -16.67
CA ALA A 182 9.38 18.19 -17.17
C ALA A 182 8.92 17.19 -16.10
N GLU A 183 9.82 16.77 -15.21
CA GLU A 183 9.54 15.86 -14.09
C GLU A 183 8.82 16.61 -12.96
N ALA A 184 9.16 17.88 -12.71
CA ALA A 184 8.55 18.72 -11.68
C ALA A 184 7.08 19.14 -11.98
N ARG A 185 6.61 19.02 -13.23
CA ARG A 185 5.22 19.38 -13.64
C ARG A 185 4.13 18.64 -12.89
N PHE A 186 4.45 17.56 -12.18
CA PHE A 186 3.47 16.88 -11.34
C PHE A 186 2.82 17.83 -10.32
N LEU A 187 3.57 18.83 -9.82
CA LEU A 187 3.05 19.84 -8.89
C LEU A 187 1.99 20.75 -9.51
N GLU A 188 1.90 20.85 -10.84
CA GLU A 188 0.87 21.67 -11.52
C GLU A 188 -0.54 21.07 -11.37
N HIS A 189 -0.64 19.76 -11.11
CA HIS A 189 -1.87 19.00 -11.04
C HIS A 189 -2.52 19.09 -9.65
N LYS A 190 -2.91 20.29 -9.19
CA LYS A 190 -3.36 20.58 -7.82
C LYS A 190 -4.41 19.59 -7.26
N ASN A 191 -5.37 19.18 -8.09
CA ASN A 191 -6.46 18.28 -7.69
C ASN A 191 -6.07 16.79 -7.65
N ASP A 192 -4.90 16.46 -8.18
CA ASP A 192 -4.37 15.09 -8.29
C ASP A 192 -3.25 14.86 -7.28
N LEU A 193 -2.99 15.76 -6.32
CA LEU A 193 -1.92 15.65 -5.34
C LEU A 193 -2.45 15.18 -3.98
N LEU A 194 -1.75 14.21 -3.39
CA LEU A 194 -1.93 13.72 -2.03
C LEU A 194 -0.72 14.10 -1.19
N ALA A 195 -0.96 14.60 0.02
CA ALA A 195 0.08 14.95 0.97
C ALA A 195 0.38 13.76 1.90
N LEU A 196 1.66 13.38 2.00
CA LEU A 196 2.13 12.48 3.04
C LEU A 196 2.45 13.29 4.28
N SER A 197 1.40 13.69 4.98
CA SER A 197 1.53 14.13 6.36
C SER A 197 2.04 12.93 7.14
N ARG A 198 3.32 12.93 7.54
CA ARG A 198 3.80 12.08 8.63
C ARG A 198 3.03 12.54 9.85
N ARG A 199 1.80 12.03 10.02
CA ARG A 199 1.13 12.04 11.31
C ARG A 199 2.19 11.46 12.21
N ARG A 200 2.70 12.26 13.15
CA ARG A 200 3.27 11.66 14.34
C ARG A 200 2.13 10.74 14.76
N SER A 201 2.28 9.44 14.55
CA SER A 201 1.79 8.50 15.53
C SER A 201 2.48 8.98 16.81
N ALA A 202 1.90 9.99 17.44
CA ALA A 202 1.69 9.95 18.85
C ALA A 202 1.18 8.53 19.04
N ILE A 203 2.10 7.67 19.45
CA ILE A 203 1.78 6.55 20.28
C ILE A 203 0.60 7.06 21.12
N ASN A 204 -0.58 6.51 20.89
CA ASN A 204 -1.71 6.68 21.78
C ASN A 204 -1.31 6.03 23.11
N VAL A 205 -0.43 6.70 23.86
CA VAL A 205 -0.36 6.63 25.31
C VAL A 205 -1.40 7.66 25.73
N GLY A 206 -2.62 7.17 25.96
CA GLY A 206 -3.73 7.97 26.48
C GLY A 206 -4.55 8.68 25.41
N GLY A 207 -5.42 7.96 24.71
CA GLY A 207 -6.36 8.58 23.79
C GLY A 207 -7.10 7.57 22.94
N VAL A 208 -7.95 6.76 23.57
CA VAL A 208 -8.92 5.94 22.85
C VAL A 208 -9.78 6.90 22.02
N GLY A 209 -9.72 6.78 20.69
CA GLY A 209 -10.57 7.51 19.75
C GLY A 209 -12.04 7.26 20.07
N LEU A 210 -12.60 8.17 20.87
CA LEU A 210 -13.91 8.09 21.46
C LEU A 210 -14.97 8.54 20.45
N HIS A 211 -15.14 7.84 19.31
CA HIS A 211 -16.40 7.95 18.57
C HIS A 211 -16.73 6.83 17.58
N GLN A 212 -15.85 5.84 17.38
CA GLN A 212 -16.22 4.58 16.70
C GLN A 212 -16.01 3.33 17.57
N SER A 213 -15.34 3.47 18.72
CA SER A 213 -15.08 2.36 19.65
C SER A 213 -16.15 2.18 20.73
N ALA A 214 -17.10 3.11 20.88
CA ALA A 214 -18.08 3.07 21.98
C ALA A 214 -19.04 1.87 21.89
N ALA A 215 -19.42 1.45 20.67
CA ALA A 215 -20.33 0.32 20.48
C ALA A 215 -19.69 -1.06 20.75
N ILE A 216 -18.37 -1.18 20.63
CA ILE A 216 -17.63 -2.43 20.81
C ILE A 216 -16.98 -2.51 22.20
N ALA A 217 -16.58 -1.37 22.78
CA ALA A 217 -15.92 -1.33 24.09
C ALA A 217 -16.89 -1.64 25.24
N LEU A 218 -18.15 -1.21 25.16
CA LEU A 218 -19.13 -1.40 26.23
C LEU A 218 -19.43 -2.89 26.53
N PRO A 219 -19.69 -3.77 25.54
CA PRO A 219 -19.86 -5.19 25.81
C PRO A 219 -18.55 -5.85 26.24
N LEU A 220 -17.38 -5.41 25.74
CA LEU A 220 -16.09 -6.00 26.10
C LEU A 220 -15.69 -5.70 27.56
N ILE A 221 -15.93 -4.48 28.02
CA ILE A 221 -15.70 -4.06 29.41
C ILE A 221 -16.61 -4.81 30.37
N LEU A 222 -17.85 -5.15 29.97
CA LEU A 222 -18.78 -5.93 30.78
C LEU A 222 -18.48 -7.44 30.76
N LEU A 223 -18.08 -8.00 29.61
CA LEU A 223 -17.82 -9.43 29.46
C LEU A 223 -16.49 -9.86 30.09
N LEU A 224 -15.45 -9.03 30.03
CA LEU A 224 -14.10 -9.42 30.46
C LEU A 224 -14.03 -9.76 31.96
N PRO A 225 -14.67 -9.02 32.89
CA PRO A 225 -14.77 -9.42 34.30
C PRO A 225 -15.59 -10.70 34.51
N LEU A 226 -16.66 -10.90 33.73
CA LEU A 226 -17.54 -12.07 33.83
C LEU A 226 -16.81 -13.35 33.39
N MET A 227 -16.05 -13.25 32.29
CA MET A 227 -15.20 -14.32 31.77
C MET A 227 -14.04 -14.64 32.71
N ALA A 228 -13.40 -13.62 33.31
CA ALA A 228 -12.35 -13.81 34.30
C ALA A 228 -12.88 -14.53 35.57
N PHE A 229 -14.13 -14.26 35.98
CA PHE A 229 -14.76 -14.91 37.12
C PHE A 229 -15.07 -16.40 36.85
N ALA A 230 -15.43 -16.75 35.62
CA ALA A 230 -15.72 -18.12 35.21
C ALA A 230 -14.46 -18.99 35.08
N MET A 231 -13.32 -18.42 34.70
CA MET A 231 -12.10 -19.18 34.42
C MET A 231 -11.22 -19.48 35.65
N ILE A 232 -11.40 -18.78 36.76
CA ILE A 232 -10.55 -18.92 37.96
C ILE A 232 -11.27 -19.74 39.04
N PRO A 233 -10.81 -20.97 39.34
CA PRO A 233 -11.35 -21.78 40.42
C PRO A 233 -10.70 -21.36 41.75
N GLY A 234 -11.16 -20.25 42.33
CA GLY A 234 -10.68 -19.81 43.65
C GLY A 234 -11.27 -18.48 44.12
N LEU A 235 -11.72 -18.44 45.38
CA LEU A 235 -12.27 -17.24 46.03
C LEU A 235 -11.25 -16.08 46.10
N LEU A 236 -9.97 -16.41 46.34
CA LEU A 236 -8.91 -15.41 46.50
C LEU A 236 -8.55 -14.71 45.18
N GLY A 237 -8.50 -15.45 44.07
CA GLY A 237 -8.23 -14.87 42.75
C GLY A 237 -9.35 -13.94 42.27
N ARG A 238 -10.60 -14.27 42.62
CA ARG A 238 -11.76 -13.41 42.35
C ARG A 238 -11.70 -12.11 43.14
N LEU A 239 -11.33 -12.18 44.43
CA LEU A 239 -11.19 -11.01 45.30
C LEU A 239 -10.07 -10.08 44.81
N PHE A 240 -8.94 -10.65 44.38
CA PHE A 240 -7.82 -9.87 43.83
C PHE A 240 -8.20 -9.10 42.56
N ILE A 241 -8.95 -9.72 41.64
CA ILE A 241 -9.40 -9.07 40.40
C ILE A 241 -10.41 -7.96 40.67
N ILE A 242 -11.35 -8.17 41.59
CA ILE A 242 -12.33 -7.13 41.96
C ILE A 242 -11.61 -5.90 42.54
N ILE A 243 -10.59 -6.12 43.38
CA ILE A 243 -9.77 -5.03 43.91
C ILE A 243 -9.00 -4.32 42.79
N LEU A 244 -8.43 -5.08 41.85
CA LEU A 244 -7.63 -4.52 40.75
C LEU A 244 -8.49 -3.69 39.78
N ILE A 245 -9.68 -4.18 39.45
CA ILE A 245 -10.66 -3.46 38.63
C ILE A 245 -11.17 -2.23 39.38
N GLY A 246 -11.52 -2.36 40.67
CA GLY A 246 -11.96 -1.23 41.50
C GLY A 246 -10.90 -0.14 41.60
N ALA A 247 -9.64 -0.51 41.83
CA ALA A 247 -8.51 0.42 41.85
C ALA A 247 -8.31 1.11 40.49
N ALA A 248 -8.41 0.37 39.38
CA ALA A 248 -8.32 0.94 38.04
C ALA A 248 -9.45 1.96 37.78
N VAL A 249 -10.68 1.66 38.20
CA VAL A 249 -11.83 2.58 38.08
C VAL A 249 -11.61 3.83 38.93
N VAL A 250 -11.13 3.70 40.17
CA VAL A 250 -10.83 4.85 41.05
C VAL A 250 -9.74 5.74 40.45
N VAL A 251 -8.67 5.16 39.89
CA VAL A 251 -7.59 5.91 39.24
C VAL A 251 -8.11 6.63 38.00
N VAL A 252 -8.95 5.98 37.19
CA VAL A 252 -9.56 6.60 36.00
C VAL A 252 -10.46 7.77 36.42
N VAL A 253 -11.33 7.58 37.41
CA VAL A 253 -12.22 8.65 37.92
C VAL A 253 -11.42 9.82 38.47
N ALA A 254 -10.33 9.57 39.22
CA ALA A 254 -9.46 10.62 39.75
C ALA A 254 -8.64 11.33 38.65
N SER A 255 -8.32 10.64 37.55
CA SER A 255 -7.60 11.23 36.41
C SER A 255 -8.49 12.05 35.47
N THR A 256 -9.81 11.86 35.54
CA THR A 256 -10.80 12.64 34.80
C THR A 256 -11.32 13.81 35.65
N GLU A 257 -11.57 14.97 35.06
CA GLU A 257 -12.24 16.14 35.69
C GLU A 257 -13.68 15.83 36.22
N LEU A 258 -14.10 14.56 36.25
CA LEU A 258 -15.39 14.10 36.77
C LEU A 258 -15.58 14.44 38.26
N MET A 259 -14.48 14.59 39.00
CA MET A 259 -14.53 14.96 40.42
C MET A 259 -14.99 16.40 40.64
N SER A 260 -14.97 17.25 39.60
CA SER A 260 -15.48 18.63 39.67
C SER A 260 -17.00 18.74 39.46
N LEU A 261 -17.66 17.66 39.03
CA LEU A 261 -19.09 17.65 38.68
C LEU A 261 -20.01 17.29 39.85
N MET A 262 -19.48 16.70 40.94
CA MET A 262 -20.28 16.26 42.09
C MET A 262 -19.55 16.49 43.42
N THR A 263 -20.29 16.97 44.42
CA THR A 263 -19.82 17.14 45.80
C THR A 263 -19.39 15.82 46.43
N VAL A 264 -18.31 15.83 47.23
CA VAL A 264 -17.70 14.64 47.86
C VAL A 264 -18.70 13.81 48.67
N GLN A 265 -19.75 14.45 49.23
CA GLN A 265 -20.82 13.76 49.96
C GLN A 265 -21.73 12.91 49.08
N ASP A 266 -21.90 13.24 47.80
CA ASP A 266 -22.77 12.49 46.89
C ASP A 266 -22.03 11.29 46.29
N TRP A 267 -20.71 11.42 46.08
CA TRP A 267 -19.84 10.28 45.78
C TRP A 267 -19.83 9.23 46.90
N LEU A 268 -19.79 9.67 48.16
CA LEU A 268 -19.85 8.79 49.32
C LEU A 268 -21.18 8.02 49.43
N LYS A 269 -22.30 8.64 49.01
CA LYS A 269 -23.59 7.94 48.94
C LYS A 269 -23.64 6.92 47.81
N CYS A 270 -23.07 7.22 46.65
CA CYS A 270 -23.00 6.28 45.52
C CYS A 270 -22.07 5.09 45.80
N ALA A 271 -20.97 5.29 46.55
CA ALA A 271 -20.07 4.21 46.95
C ALA A 271 -20.65 3.31 48.06
N SER A 272 -21.70 3.77 48.74
CA SER A 272 -22.36 3.08 49.85
C SER A 272 -23.61 2.28 49.45
N MET A 273 -24.02 2.33 48.17
CA MET A 273 -25.13 1.52 47.62
C MET A 273 -24.65 0.24 46.97
#